data_AF-V6DIA3-F1
#
_entry.id   AF-V6DIA3-F1
#
_cell.length_a   1.000
_cell.length_b   1.000
_cell.length_c   1.000
_cell.angle_alpha   90.00
_cell.angle_beta   90.00
_cell.angle_gamma   90.00
#
_symmetry.space_group_name_H-M   'P 1'
#
loop_
_entity.id
_entity.type
_entity.pdbx_description
1 polymer ?
#
loop_
_entity_poly.entity_id
_entity_poly.type
_entity_poly.pdbx_seq_one_letter_code
_entity_poly.pdbx_strand_id
1 'polypeptide(L)'
;MMNSFRKQMKSTAFKLIIWLGLFSIIGGVSLLVFVQNVFLKQNFEGIASVNNLAIPVSDYRRQARYLYYVINQIKQIYGAQADMLLSLWGIDAKSNPEKMALENLIQQKVVQSAAENSGFNIGADYITQKLQDNEFVKDNLSNIIPNDVFENGKLNTSSLIQALKAQQTSLEDFEALLKEIIERNLFVDSLQSLSYIPQDLLKEQYIKHYSKKKFNILELDINNYIKKSESEKLNQAEIESYFDLNKENYRVPEFRSVNLWSFNPDSYQISISEQDIKDFAEKNDRDLEKDKSDIERQLRLEKFETDFKNDAKRVLNQSRDNVAILDNFVKTKKQSNQKLILSKKMPVWAQKRYFLWQK
;
A
#
# COMPACT_ATOMS: atom_id res chain seq x y z
N MET A 1 -36.77 31.97 28.22
CA MET A 1 -35.64 31.27 27.57
C MET A 1 -34.98 30.21 28.45
N MET A 2 -34.66 30.48 29.73
CA MET A 2 -33.97 29.49 30.58
C MET A 2 -34.82 28.25 30.91
N ASN A 3 -36.16 28.39 30.98
CA ASN A 3 -37.08 27.27 31.24
C ASN A 3 -37.36 26.39 30.02
N SER A 4 -37.31 26.94 28.79
CA SER A 4 -37.43 26.17 27.55
C SER A 4 -36.15 25.37 27.26
N PHE A 5 -34.98 25.98 27.54
CA PHE A 5 -33.69 25.31 27.50
C PHE A 5 -33.61 24.15 28.51
N ARG A 6 -34.04 24.37 29.76
CA ARG A 6 -34.14 23.29 30.78
C ARG A 6 -35.12 22.18 30.40
N LYS A 7 -36.20 22.47 29.68
CA LYS A 7 -37.16 21.46 29.21
C LYS A 7 -36.56 20.61 28.07
N GLN A 8 -35.83 21.23 27.14
CA GLN A 8 -35.11 20.52 26.09
C GLN A 8 -33.95 19.67 26.67
N MET A 9 -33.24 20.15 27.69
CA MET A 9 -32.21 19.36 28.40
C MET A 9 -32.74 18.10 29.10
N LYS A 10 -34.05 18.03 29.39
CA LYS A 10 -34.67 16.84 29.99
C LYS A 10 -35.11 15.80 28.96
N SER A 11 -35.15 16.16 27.67
CA SER A 11 -35.47 15.23 26.58
C SER A 11 -34.38 14.17 26.42
N THR A 12 -34.78 12.92 26.23
CA THR A 12 -33.88 11.78 26.00
C THR A 12 -32.96 12.00 24.80
N ALA A 13 -33.44 12.70 23.76
CA ALA A 13 -32.67 13.04 22.57
C ALA A 13 -31.54 14.04 22.85
N PHE A 14 -31.77 15.04 23.72
CA PHE A 14 -30.75 16.03 24.06
C PHE A 14 -29.68 15.44 24.99
N LYS A 15 -30.07 14.52 25.88
CA LYS A 15 -29.10 13.74 26.68
C LYS A 15 -28.20 12.89 25.79
N LEU A 16 -28.72 12.27 24.73
CA LEU A 16 -27.92 11.51 23.77
C LEU A 16 -26.92 12.40 23.00
N ILE A 17 -27.32 13.60 22.59
CA ILE A 17 -26.43 14.57 21.92
C ILE A 17 -25.32 15.05 22.88
N ILE A 18 -25.64 15.30 24.15
CA ILE A 18 -24.63 15.62 25.17
C ILE A 18 -23.68 14.45 25.41
N TRP A 19 -24.18 13.21 25.47
CA TRP A 19 -23.33 12.03 25.62
C TRP A 19 -22.41 11.86 24.41
N LEU A 20 -22.92 12.03 23.18
CA LEU A 20 -22.11 11.99 21.95
C LEU A 20 -21.05 13.11 21.92
N GLY A 21 -21.39 14.32 22.38
CA GLY A 21 -20.44 15.42 22.52
C GLY A 21 -19.42 15.24 23.65
N LEU A 22 -19.79 14.56 24.75
CA LEU A 22 -18.86 14.23 25.82
C LEU A 22 -17.91 13.10 25.43
N PHE A 23 -18.38 12.12 24.66
CA PHE A 23 -17.52 11.07 24.09
C PHE A 23 -16.54 11.59 23.03
N SER A 24 -16.87 12.69 22.33
CA SER A 24 -15.94 13.32 21.39
C SER A 24 -14.88 14.20 22.09
N ILE A 25 -15.18 14.78 23.26
CA ILE A 25 -14.22 15.58 24.05
C ILE A 25 -13.30 14.69 24.91
N ILE A 26 -13.78 13.50 25.33
CA ILE A 26 -12.97 12.47 26.02
C ILE A 26 -12.26 11.56 25.00
N GLY A 27 -12.01 12.06 23.78
CA GLY A 27 -11.18 11.43 22.75
C GLY A 27 -9.68 11.57 23.02
N GLY A 28 -9.26 11.42 24.27
CA GLY A 28 -7.86 11.55 24.68
C GLY A 28 -7.64 10.88 26.02
N VAL A 29 -7.11 9.66 25.98
CA VAL A 29 -6.67 8.82 27.11
C VAL A 29 -7.78 7.96 27.76
N SER A 30 -7.55 6.64 27.67
CA SER A 30 -8.21 5.51 28.36
C SER A 30 -9.62 5.06 27.93
N LEU A 31 -9.72 4.44 26.74
CA LEU A 31 -10.80 3.47 26.44
C LEU A 31 -10.30 2.01 26.33
N LEU A 32 -8.99 1.77 26.52
CA LEU A 32 -8.41 0.42 26.51
C LEU A 32 -8.67 -0.40 27.78
N VAL A 33 -9.12 0.21 28.88
CA VAL A 33 -9.28 -0.48 30.18
C VAL A 33 -10.73 -0.90 30.46
N PHE A 34 -11.72 -0.36 29.75
CA PHE A 34 -13.13 -0.70 29.99
C PHE A 34 -13.61 -1.95 29.23
N VAL A 35 -12.88 -2.38 28.20
CA VAL A 35 -13.28 -3.49 27.31
C VAL A 35 -13.05 -4.87 27.92
N GLN A 36 -12.20 -5.01 28.95
CA GLN A 36 -11.87 -6.35 29.49
C GLN A 36 -12.81 -6.87 30.59
N ASN A 37 -13.56 -6.03 31.29
CA ASN A 37 -14.23 -6.46 32.54
C ASN A 37 -15.76 -6.59 32.49
N VAL A 38 -16.46 -6.22 31.42
CA VAL A 38 -17.94 -6.13 31.46
C VAL A 38 -18.68 -7.08 30.50
N PHE A 39 -18.05 -7.66 29.48
CA PHE A 39 -18.79 -8.38 28.43
C PHE A 39 -18.25 -9.77 28.05
N LEU A 40 -17.59 -10.49 28.96
CA LEU A 40 -17.28 -11.91 28.76
C LEU A 40 -18.50 -12.79 29.09
N LYS A 41 -19.45 -12.87 28.15
CA LYS A 41 -20.32 -14.04 27.98
C LYS A 41 -20.89 -14.06 26.56
N GLN A 42 -20.47 -15.09 25.82
CA GLN A 42 -20.88 -15.55 24.49
C GLN A 42 -19.99 -15.13 23.30
N ASN A 43 -19.36 -16.14 22.68
CA ASN A 43 -18.88 -16.25 21.29
C ASN A 43 -18.54 -14.95 20.56
N PHE A 44 -17.55 -14.22 21.05
CA PHE A 44 -17.08 -13.02 20.39
C PHE A 44 -16.01 -13.36 19.35
N GLU A 45 -16.40 -13.44 18.08
CA GLU A 45 -15.49 -13.51 16.92
C GLU A 45 -15.15 -12.09 16.41
N GLY A 46 -14.37 -11.34 17.17
CA GLY A 46 -13.98 -9.99 16.78
C GLY A 46 -12.73 -9.49 17.51
N ILE A 47 -12.26 -8.30 17.14
CA ILE A 47 -11.13 -7.62 17.79
C ILE A 47 -11.60 -6.71 18.93
N ALA A 48 -12.76 -6.08 18.79
CA ALA A 48 -13.39 -5.24 19.81
C ALA A 48 -14.89 -5.13 19.53
N SER A 49 -15.69 -4.81 20.54
CA SER A 49 -17.12 -4.51 20.36
C SER A 49 -17.42 -3.08 20.79
N VAL A 50 -18.41 -2.48 20.12
CA VAL A 50 -18.98 -1.19 20.50
C VAL A 50 -20.47 -1.42 20.74
N ASN A 51 -20.89 -1.27 21.98
CA ASN A 51 -22.22 -1.74 22.43
C ASN A 51 -22.40 -3.23 22.12
N ASN A 52 -23.34 -3.57 21.24
CA ASN A 52 -23.62 -4.95 20.80
C ASN A 52 -23.10 -5.25 19.38
N LEU A 53 -22.42 -4.29 18.75
CA LEU A 53 -21.86 -4.46 17.41
C LEU A 53 -20.40 -4.90 17.52
N ALA A 54 -20.10 -6.08 16.97
CA ALA A 54 -18.74 -6.58 16.86
C ALA A 54 -17.97 -5.81 15.77
N ILE A 55 -16.67 -5.62 15.98
CA ILE A 55 -15.70 -5.26 14.94
C ILE A 55 -15.01 -6.55 14.50
N PRO A 56 -15.35 -7.09 13.31
CA PRO A 56 -14.74 -8.29 12.78
C PRO A 56 -13.24 -8.11 12.56
N VAL A 57 -12.48 -9.18 12.73
CA VAL A 57 -11.02 -9.19 12.43
C VAL A 57 -10.77 -8.91 10.95
N SER A 58 -11.68 -9.33 10.06
CA SER A 58 -11.63 -9.07 8.62
C SER A 58 -11.69 -7.57 8.30
N ASP A 59 -12.63 -6.84 8.92
CA ASP A 59 -12.81 -5.40 8.74
C ASP A 59 -11.61 -4.61 9.23
N TYR A 60 -11.10 -4.98 10.40
CA TYR A 60 -9.88 -4.40 10.95
C TYR A 60 -8.68 -4.59 10.03
N ARG A 61 -8.44 -5.81 9.55
CA ARG A 61 -7.35 -6.09 8.61
C ARG A 61 -7.52 -5.35 7.29
N ARG A 62 -8.74 -5.24 6.78
CA ARG A 62 -9.04 -4.50 5.53
C ARG A 62 -8.74 -3.01 5.69
N GLN A 63 -9.22 -2.39 6.77
CA GLN A 63 -8.99 -0.97 7.05
C GLN A 63 -7.50 -0.67 7.28
N ALA A 64 -6.80 -1.53 8.03
CA ALA A 64 -5.36 -1.37 8.23
C ALA A 64 -4.59 -1.45 6.90
N ARG A 65 -4.85 -2.46 6.07
CA ARG A 65 -4.23 -2.60 4.74
C ARG A 65 -4.48 -1.39 3.84
N TYR A 66 -5.69 -0.85 3.86
CA TYR A 66 -6.03 0.35 3.11
C TYR A 66 -5.20 1.55 3.58
N LEU A 67 -5.11 1.78 4.89
CA LEU A 67 -4.28 2.87 5.44
C LEU A 67 -2.79 2.70 5.11
N TYR A 68 -2.27 1.47 5.17
CA TYR A 68 -0.92 1.16 4.70
C TYR A 68 -0.71 1.52 3.23
N TYR A 69 -1.68 1.17 2.36
CA TYR A 69 -1.62 1.51 0.95
C TYR A 69 -1.59 3.03 0.73
N VAL A 70 -2.50 3.78 1.37
CA VAL A 70 -2.57 5.24 1.25
C VAL A 70 -1.29 5.91 1.75
N ILE A 71 -0.77 5.51 2.91
CA ILE A 71 0.49 6.03 3.46
C ILE A 71 1.66 5.76 2.50
N ASN A 72 1.72 4.55 1.93
CA ASN A 72 2.78 4.21 0.97
C ASN A 72 2.67 5.03 -0.32
N GLN A 73 1.46 5.31 -0.81
CA GLN A 73 1.25 6.20 -1.97
C GLN A 73 1.75 7.61 -1.69
N ILE A 74 1.42 8.17 -0.53
CA ILE A 74 1.91 9.48 -0.10
C ILE A 74 3.44 9.48 -0.01
N LYS A 75 4.04 8.43 0.55
CA LYS A 75 5.50 8.26 0.61
C LYS A 75 6.15 8.20 -0.77
N GLN A 76 5.50 7.55 -1.74
CA GLN A 76 6.00 7.49 -3.12
C GLN A 76 5.94 8.85 -3.82
N ILE A 77 4.88 9.62 -3.61
CA ILE A 77 4.68 10.94 -4.25
C ILE A 77 5.61 12.00 -3.65
N TYR A 78 5.69 12.07 -2.31
CA TYR A 78 6.36 13.16 -1.61
C TYR A 78 7.77 12.81 -1.11
N GLY A 79 8.20 11.56 -1.24
CA GLY A 79 9.56 11.12 -0.93
C GLY A 79 9.99 11.47 0.49
N ALA A 80 11.12 12.17 0.62
CA ALA A 80 11.72 12.52 1.91
C ALA A 80 10.85 13.45 2.79
N GLN A 81 9.89 14.16 2.20
CA GLN A 81 8.99 15.09 2.92
C GLN A 81 7.72 14.40 3.42
N ALA A 82 7.46 13.16 2.99
CA ALA A 82 6.21 12.46 3.28
C ALA A 82 5.96 12.26 4.77
N ASP A 83 6.98 11.88 5.55
CA ASP A 83 6.83 11.68 7.01
C ASP A 83 6.52 13.01 7.74
N MET A 84 7.05 14.13 7.25
CA MET A 84 6.72 15.46 7.77
C MET A 84 5.27 15.84 7.40
N LEU A 85 4.85 15.64 6.16
CA LEU A 85 3.48 15.93 5.73
C LEU A 85 2.44 15.08 6.46
N LEU A 86 2.71 13.78 6.59
CA LEU A 86 1.86 12.86 7.34
C LEU A 86 1.75 13.30 8.80
N SER A 87 2.86 13.65 9.46
CA SER A 87 2.81 14.13 10.86
C SER A 87 2.07 15.45 11.02
N LEU A 88 2.17 16.38 10.06
CA LEU A 88 1.36 17.62 10.03
C LEU A 88 -0.15 17.34 9.88
N TRP A 89 -0.52 16.25 9.20
CA TRP A 89 -1.91 15.78 9.10
C TRP A 89 -2.35 14.95 10.31
N GLY A 90 -1.52 14.88 11.36
CA GLY A 90 -1.79 14.06 12.56
C GLY A 90 -1.64 12.56 12.31
N ILE A 91 -1.09 12.16 11.16
CA ILE A 91 -0.80 10.77 10.80
C ILE A 91 0.67 10.52 11.12
N ASP A 92 0.95 9.92 12.27
CA ASP A 92 2.31 9.48 12.53
C ASP A 92 2.58 8.19 11.73
N ALA A 93 3.28 8.35 10.61
CA ALA A 93 3.65 7.26 9.72
C ALA A 93 4.52 6.18 10.39
N LYS A 94 5.08 6.47 11.58
CA LYS A 94 5.80 5.51 12.42
C LYS A 94 4.91 4.89 13.49
N SER A 95 3.79 5.51 13.88
CA SER A 95 2.85 4.97 14.85
C SER A 95 1.49 4.62 14.24
N ASN A 96 1.50 3.43 13.63
CA ASN A 96 0.47 2.40 13.78
C ASN A 96 -0.85 2.62 12.99
N PRO A 97 -0.84 2.39 11.65
CA PRO A 97 -2.05 2.29 10.81
C PRO A 97 -3.12 1.37 11.39
N GLU A 98 -2.70 0.34 12.12
CA GLU A 98 -3.52 -0.55 12.94
C GLU A 98 -4.36 0.20 13.98
N LYS A 99 -3.74 1.07 14.77
CA LYS A 99 -4.44 1.84 15.79
C LYS A 99 -5.47 2.78 15.15
N MET A 100 -5.07 3.46 14.07
CA MET A 100 -5.99 4.31 13.30
C MET A 100 -7.14 3.51 12.69
N ALA A 101 -6.87 2.31 12.17
CA ALA A 101 -7.90 1.43 11.65
C ALA A 101 -8.91 1.06 12.72
N LEU A 102 -8.43 0.67 13.92
CA LEU A 102 -9.30 0.35 15.04
C LEU A 102 -10.12 1.57 15.50
N GLU A 103 -9.49 2.73 15.66
CA GLU A 103 -10.17 3.96 16.07
C GLU A 103 -11.25 4.38 15.07
N ASN A 104 -10.96 4.32 13.77
CA ASN A 104 -11.93 4.57 12.72
C ASN A 104 -13.11 3.59 12.77
N LEU A 105 -12.84 2.29 12.96
CA LEU A 105 -13.89 1.27 13.05
C LEU A 105 -14.74 1.44 14.32
N ILE A 106 -14.12 1.82 15.44
CA ILE A 106 -14.85 2.14 16.68
C ILE A 106 -15.79 3.32 16.43
N GLN A 107 -15.29 4.42 15.86
CA GLN A 107 -16.12 5.58 15.55
C GLN A 107 -17.28 5.21 14.61
N GLN A 108 -17.00 4.44 13.56
CA GLN A 108 -18.02 3.95 12.64
C GLN A 108 -19.09 3.13 13.35
N LYS A 109 -18.70 2.20 14.24
CA LYS A 109 -19.65 1.37 14.98
C LYS A 109 -20.42 2.14 16.06
N VAL A 110 -19.86 3.20 16.65
CA VAL A 110 -20.60 4.11 17.55
C VAL A 110 -21.75 4.77 16.78
N VAL A 111 -21.46 5.33 15.61
CA VAL A 111 -22.48 6.01 14.79
C VAL A 111 -23.47 4.99 14.23
N GLN A 112 -23.00 3.81 13.79
CA GLN A 112 -23.87 2.72 13.33
C GLN A 112 -24.87 2.29 14.41
N SER A 113 -24.39 2.10 15.65
CA SER A 113 -25.26 1.76 16.76
C SER A 113 -26.31 2.84 17.04
N ALA A 114 -25.97 4.12 16.87
CA ALA A 114 -26.94 5.20 16.98
C ALA A 114 -27.96 5.20 15.82
N ALA A 115 -27.50 4.92 14.60
CA ALA A 115 -28.35 4.82 13.41
C ALA A 115 -29.37 3.67 13.52
N GLU A 116 -28.93 2.47 13.89
CA GLU A 116 -29.83 1.30 14.07
C GLU A 116 -30.92 1.57 15.13
N ASN A 117 -30.56 2.24 16.23
CA ASN A 117 -31.49 2.57 17.31
C ASN A 117 -32.45 3.71 16.97
N SER A 118 -32.20 4.46 15.91
CA SER A 118 -33.06 5.59 15.51
C SER A 118 -34.24 5.18 14.60
N GLY A 119 -34.28 3.92 14.16
CA GLY A 119 -35.39 3.38 13.36
C GLY A 119 -35.40 3.84 11.90
N PHE A 120 -34.29 4.38 11.37
CA PHE A 120 -34.14 4.59 9.93
C PHE A 120 -34.23 3.24 9.21
N ASN A 121 -34.95 3.22 8.11
CA ASN A 121 -34.99 2.06 7.22
C ASN A 121 -34.75 2.54 5.80
N ILE A 122 -33.85 1.88 5.09
CA ILE A 122 -33.46 2.25 3.73
C ILE A 122 -34.10 1.29 2.74
N GLY A 123 -34.79 1.86 1.75
CA GLY A 123 -35.33 1.08 0.63
C GLY A 123 -34.22 0.59 -0.30
N ALA A 124 -34.38 -0.62 -0.85
CA ALA A 124 -33.41 -1.23 -1.76
C ALA A 124 -33.10 -0.35 -2.99
N ASP A 125 -34.09 0.39 -3.50
CA ASP A 125 -33.90 1.29 -4.65
C ASP A 125 -32.89 2.41 -4.37
N TYR A 126 -32.87 2.93 -3.14
CA TYR A 126 -31.92 3.98 -2.73
C TYR A 126 -30.49 3.44 -2.63
N ILE A 127 -30.34 2.20 -2.15
CA ILE A 127 -29.06 1.47 -2.12
C ILE A 127 -28.52 1.33 -3.55
N THR A 128 -29.36 0.87 -4.49
CA THR A 128 -28.99 0.75 -5.91
C THR A 128 -28.62 2.10 -6.52
N GLN A 129 -29.38 3.16 -6.21
CA GLN A 129 -29.07 4.51 -6.68
C GLN A 129 -27.70 4.98 -6.19
N LYS A 130 -27.38 4.75 -4.90
CA LYS A 130 -26.08 5.14 -4.32
C LYS A 130 -24.90 4.35 -4.88
N LEU A 131 -25.11 3.10 -5.28
CA LEU A 131 -24.08 2.32 -5.99
C LEU A 131 -23.75 2.88 -7.38
N GLN A 132 -24.67 3.60 -8.01
CA GLN A 132 -24.44 4.26 -9.30
C GLN A 132 -23.82 5.66 -9.15
N ASP A 133 -23.79 6.20 -7.94
CA ASP A 133 -23.20 7.49 -7.60
C ASP A 133 -21.68 7.33 -7.44
N ASN A 134 -20.93 7.77 -8.46
CA ASN A 134 -19.48 7.65 -8.53
C ASN A 134 -18.78 8.39 -7.38
N GLU A 135 -19.32 9.53 -6.93
CA GLU A 135 -18.74 10.29 -5.82
C GLU A 135 -18.93 9.52 -4.51
N PHE A 136 -20.16 9.05 -4.26
CA PHE A 136 -20.44 8.22 -3.09
C PHE A 136 -19.53 6.99 -3.01
N VAL A 137 -19.35 6.27 -4.11
CA VAL A 137 -18.52 5.06 -4.13
C VAL A 137 -17.05 5.39 -3.85
N LYS A 138 -16.50 6.44 -4.45
CA LYS A 138 -15.11 6.85 -4.21
C LYS A 138 -14.88 7.23 -2.74
N ASP A 139 -15.79 7.99 -2.17
CA ASP A 139 -15.62 8.52 -0.82
C ASP A 139 -15.83 7.44 0.25
N ASN A 140 -16.74 6.49 0.01
CA ASN A 140 -17.19 5.57 1.05
C ASN A 140 -16.75 4.11 0.86
N LEU A 141 -16.43 3.71 -0.37
CA LEU A 141 -16.16 2.32 -0.72
C LEU A 141 -14.76 2.11 -1.32
N SER A 142 -13.90 3.13 -1.35
CA SER A 142 -12.53 3.01 -1.91
C SER A 142 -11.64 1.96 -1.22
N ASN A 143 -11.97 1.55 0.01
CA ASN A 143 -11.30 0.47 0.73
C ASN A 143 -11.90 -0.93 0.48
N ILE A 144 -13.01 -1.03 -0.27
CA ILE A 144 -13.79 -2.25 -0.52
C ILE A 144 -13.86 -2.54 -2.03
N ILE A 145 -14.10 -1.51 -2.85
CA ILE A 145 -14.23 -1.60 -4.30
C ILE A 145 -13.04 -0.88 -4.94
N PRO A 146 -12.20 -1.60 -5.69
CA PRO A 146 -11.12 -0.96 -6.41
C PRO A 146 -11.63 -0.09 -7.59
N ASN A 147 -10.83 0.88 -8.02
CA ASN A 147 -11.25 1.88 -9.02
C ASN A 147 -11.47 1.29 -10.42
N ASP A 148 -10.87 0.13 -10.71
CA ASP A 148 -10.98 -0.61 -11.97
C ASP A 148 -12.36 -1.26 -12.19
N VAL A 149 -13.21 -1.25 -11.18
CA VAL A 149 -14.59 -1.73 -11.26
C VAL A 149 -15.50 -0.75 -12.01
N PHE A 150 -15.03 0.47 -12.27
CA PHE A 150 -15.75 1.50 -13.03
C PHE A 150 -15.25 1.60 -14.46
N GLU A 151 -16.16 1.45 -15.42
CA GLU A 151 -15.90 1.66 -16.85
C GLU A 151 -16.75 2.85 -17.34
N ASN A 152 -16.10 3.87 -17.90
CA ASN A 152 -16.75 5.11 -18.37
C ASN A 152 -17.64 5.78 -17.29
N GLY A 153 -17.22 5.71 -16.03
CA GLY A 153 -17.95 6.30 -14.90
C GLY A 153 -19.19 5.52 -14.47
N LYS A 154 -19.43 4.33 -15.03
CA LYS A 154 -20.50 3.41 -14.62
C LYS A 154 -19.90 2.17 -13.95
N LEU A 155 -20.59 1.65 -12.95
CA LEU A 155 -20.20 0.43 -12.27
C LEU A 155 -20.35 -0.77 -13.22
N ASN A 156 -19.27 -1.54 -13.42
CA ASN A 156 -19.32 -2.80 -14.13
C ASN A 156 -19.56 -3.94 -13.13
N THR A 157 -20.77 -4.52 -13.16
CA THR A 157 -21.18 -5.59 -12.23
C THR A 157 -20.30 -6.83 -12.32
N SER A 158 -19.80 -7.17 -13.51
CA SER A 158 -18.92 -8.34 -13.69
C SER A 158 -17.55 -8.14 -13.04
N SER A 159 -16.97 -6.95 -13.21
CA SER A 159 -15.73 -6.54 -12.54
C SER A 159 -15.92 -6.47 -11.02
N LEU A 160 -17.09 -6.04 -10.55
CA LEU A 160 -17.41 -5.98 -9.11
C LEU A 160 -17.41 -7.39 -8.51
N ILE A 161 -18.12 -8.33 -9.14
CA ILE A 161 -18.18 -9.72 -8.67
C ILE A 161 -16.78 -10.34 -8.64
N GLN A 162 -15.94 -10.05 -9.64
CA GLN A 162 -14.56 -10.53 -9.68
C GLN A 162 -13.71 -9.94 -8.55
N ALA A 163 -13.85 -8.63 -8.29
CA ALA A 163 -13.15 -7.96 -7.20
C ALA A 163 -13.59 -8.47 -5.82
N LEU A 164 -14.88 -8.72 -5.61
CA LEU A 164 -15.42 -9.29 -4.38
C LEU A 164 -14.93 -10.73 -4.15
N LYS A 165 -14.90 -11.55 -5.21
CA LYS A 165 -14.32 -12.90 -5.16
C LYS A 165 -12.84 -12.90 -4.79
N ALA A 166 -12.05 -11.99 -5.36
CA ALA A 166 -10.63 -11.84 -5.01
C ALA A 166 -10.43 -11.47 -3.53
N GLN A 167 -11.42 -10.80 -2.93
CA GLN A 167 -11.42 -10.39 -1.52
C GLN A 167 -12.15 -11.38 -0.60
N GLN A 168 -12.61 -12.53 -1.10
CA GLN A 168 -13.37 -13.53 -0.34
C GLN A 168 -14.62 -12.94 0.35
N THR A 169 -15.24 -11.93 -0.28
CA THR A 169 -16.47 -11.29 0.22
C THR A 169 -17.64 -11.76 -0.64
N SER A 170 -18.72 -12.24 0.00
CA SER A 170 -19.94 -12.62 -0.73
C SER A 170 -20.70 -11.37 -1.20
N LEU A 171 -21.61 -11.54 -2.16
CA LEU A 171 -22.44 -10.43 -2.61
C LEU A 171 -23.39 -9.97 -1.49
N GLU A 172 -23.93 -10.92 -0.72
CA GLU A 172 -24.83 -10.63 0.41
C GLU A 172 -24.10 -9.88 1.53
N ASP A 173 -22.87 -10.27 1.88
CA ASP A 173 -22.06 -9.55 2.86
C ASP A 173 -21.72 -8.13 2.37
N PHE A 174 -21.45 -7.99 1.08
CA PHE A 174 -21.19 -6.69 0.47
C PHE A 174 -22.43 -5.79 0.50
N GLU A 175 -23.61 -6.30 0.16
CA GLU A 175 -24.87 -5.56 0.24
C GLU A 175 -25.22 -5.15 1.66
N ALA A 176 -25.02 -6.05 2.64
CA ALA A 176 -25.21 -5.74 4.06
C ALA A 176 -24.27 -4.62 4.51
N LEU A 177 -22.99 -4.70 4.13
CA LEU A 177 -22.02 -3.67 4.44
C LEU A 177 -22.38 -2.33 3.79
N LEU A 178 -22.84 -2.36 2.53
CA LEU A 178 -23.25 -1.15 1.84
C LEU A 178 -24.46 -0.49 2.50
N LYS A 179 -25.43 -1.30 2.93
CA LYS A 179 -26.57 -0.83 3.71
C LYS A 179 -26.11 -0.13 5.00
N GLU A 180 -25.21 -0.74 5.78
CA GLU A 180 -24.66 -0.11 6.99
C GLU A 180 -24.01 1.25 6.69
N ILE A 181 -23.23 1.35 5.61
CA ILE A 181 -22.58 2.59 5.21
C ILE A 181 -23.61 3.69 4.90
N ILE A 182 -24.63 3.36 4.10
CA ILE A 182 -25.63 4.34 3.70
C ILE A 182 -26.48 4.78 4.91
N GLU A 183 -26.86 3.85 5.79
CA GLU A 183 -27.58 4.15 7.04
C GLU A 183 -26.80 5.11 7.91
N ARG A 184 -25.52 4.84 8.14
CA ARG A 184 -24.66 5.69 8.93
C ARG A 184 -24.55 7.10 8.33
N ASN A 185 -24.34 7.21 7.03
CA ASN A 185 -24.17 8.51 6.36
C ASN A 185 -25.47 9.32 6.41
N LEU A 186 -26.60 8.70 6.07
CA LEU A 186 -27.91 9.35 6.17
C LEU A 186 -28.22 9.82 7.59
N PHE A 187 -27.85 9.03 8.60
CA PHE A 187 -28.03 9.42 9.99
C PHE A 187 -27.20 10.65 10.34
N VAL A 188 -25.92 10.70 9.94
CA VAL A 188 -25.05 11.86 10.16
C VAL A 188 -25.58 13.10 9.42
N ASP A 189 -25.97 12.96 8.16
CA ASP A 189 -26.53 14.06 7.36
C ASP A 189 -27.85 14.57 7.95
N SER A 190 -28.67 13.66 8.48
CA SER A 190 -29.89 14.00 9.21
C SER A 190 -29.57 14.77 10.49
N LEU A 191 -28.56 14.36 11.25
CA LEU A 191 -28.14 15.11 12.44
C LEU A 191 -27.64 16.50 12.09
N GLN A 192 -26.88 16.65 11.01
CA GLN A 192 -26.40 17.95 10.54
C GLN A 192 -27.55 18.86 10.10
N SER A 193 -28.55 18.32 9.40
CA SER A 193 -29.73 19.08 8.96
C SER A 193 -30.70 19.43 10.10
N LEU A 194 -30.77 18.61 11.15
CA LEU A 194 -31.56 18.87 12.35
C LEU A 194 -30.86 19.82 13.34
N SER A 195 -29.55 20.02 13.18
CA SER A 195 -28.78 20.89 14.05
C SER A 195 -29.00 22.35 13.67
N TYR A 196 -29.82 23.06 14.45
CA TYR A 196 -29.85 24.52 14.38
C TYR A 196 -28.53 25.09 14.88
N ILE A 197 -27.72 25.62 13.97
CA ILE A 197 -26.53 26.40 14.31
C ILE A 197 -26.96 27.87 14.45
N PRO A 198 -26.93 28.45 15.65
CA PRO A 198 -27.22 29.87 15.83
C PRO A 198 -26.30 30.72 14.94
N GLN A 199 -26.86 31.77 14.31
CA GLN A 199 -26.05 32.67 13.48
C GLN A 199 -24.90 33.32 14.27
N ASP A 200 -25.06 33.51 15.58
CA ASP A 200 -23.99 34.04 16.43
C ASP A 200 -22.77 33.10 16.50
N LEU A 201 -22.99 31.78 16.54
CA LEU A 201 -21.91 30.78 16.50
C LEU A 201 -21.20 30.77 15.15
N LEU A 202 -21.95 30.91 14.04
CA LEU A 202 -21.37 31.05 12.70
C LEU A 202 -20.56 32.34 12.59
N LYS A 203 -21.06 33.44 13.14
CA LYS A 203 -20.37 34.73 13.18
C LYS A 203 -19.10 34.65 14.03
N GLU A 204 -19.13 33.98 15.18
CA GLU A 204 -17.95 33.74 16.01
C GLU A 204 -16.92 32.85 15.30
N GLN A 205 -17.34 31.77 14.65
CA GLN A 205 -16.45 30.93 13.85
C GLN A 205 -15.81 31.71 12.69
N TYR A 206 -16.62 32.51 11.98
CA TYR A 206 -16.16 33.37 10.90
C TYR A 206 -15.16 34.40 11.41
N ILE A 207 -15.46 35.09 12.52
CA ILE A 207 -14.52 36.01 13.17
C ILE A 207 -13.26 35.25 13.60
N LYS A 208 -13.36 34.05 14.17
CA LYS A 208 -12.18 33.25 14.58
C LYS A 208 -11.29 32.85 13.39
N HIS A 209 -11.87 32.52 12.25
CA HIS A 209 -11.14 32.09 11.05
C HIS A 209 -10.61 33.27 10.23
N TYR A 210 -11.41 34.33 10.08
CA TYR A 210 -11.17 35.43 9.14
C TYR A 210 -10.89 36.78 9.80
N SER A 211 -10.97 36.91 11.13
CA SER A 211 -10.48 38.12 11.79
C SER A 211 -8.99 38.27 11.51
N LYS A 212 -8.58 39.53 11.34
CA LYS A 212 -7.18 39.90 11.21
C LYS A 212 -6.46 39.47 12.49
N LYS A 213 -5.82 38.31 12.45
CA LYS A 213 -4.98 37.81 13.53
C LYS A 213 -3.79 38.75 13.66
N LYS A 214 -3.59 39.30 14.86
CA LYS A 214 -2.35 40.00 15.19
C LYS A 214 -1.30 38.94 15.46
N PHE A 215 -0.39 38.76 14.51
CA PHE A 215 0.77 37.90 14.70
C PHE A 215 1.92 38.75 15.23
N ASN A 216 2.51 38.32 16.33
CA ASN A 216 3.86 38.76 16.67
C ASN A 216 4.79 37.82 15.90
N ILE A 217 5.37 38.32 14.82
CA ILE A 217 6.35 37.57 14.05
C ILE A 217 7.68 37.74 14.79
N LEU A 218 8.13 36.67 15.43
CA LEU A 218 9.51 36.57 15.90
C LEU A 218 10.37 36.31 14.68
N GLU A 219 11.01 37.35 14.18
CA GLU A 219 12.00 37.23 13.11
C GLU A 219 13.31 36.74 13.73
N LEU A 220 13.61 35.47 13.49
CA LEU A 220 14.90 34.89 13.84
C LEU A 220 15.86 35.14 12.69
N ASP A 221 16.83 36.04 12.90
CA ASP A 221 17.93 36.23 11.96
C ASP A 221 18.87 35.02 12.02
N ILE A 222 18.57 34.02 11.19
CA ILE A 222 19.33 32.78 11.04
C ILE A 222 20.81 33.07 10.71
N ASN A 223 21.12 34.20 10.06
CA ASN A 223 22.51 34.52 9.68
C ASN A 223 23.42 34.70 10.90
N ASN A 224 22.88 35.20 12.02
CA ASN A 224 23.66 35.34 13.25
C ASN A 224 24.01 33.98 13.87
N TYR A 225 23.08 33.02 13.78
CA TYR A 225 23.31 31.65 14.24
C TYR A 225 24.25 30.88 13.32
N ILE A 226 24.12 31.04 12.00
CA ILE A 226 25.03 30.44 11.02
C ILE A 226 26.44 30.97 11.23
N LYS A 227 26.64 32.29 11.30
CA LYS A 227 27.96 32.88 11.54
C LYS A 227 28.58 32.41 12.86
N LYS A 228 27.77 32.26 13.91
CA LYS A 228 28.22 31.71 15.18
C LYS A 228 28.63 30.24 15.05
N SER A 229 27.81 29.42 14.39
CA SER A 229 28.09 28.00 14.15
C SER A 229 29.32 27.78 13.24
N GLU A 230 29.54 28.64 12.25
CA GLU A 230 30.71 28.59 11.36
C GLU A 230 32.00 29.02 12.07
N SER A 231 31.89 29.88 13.09
CA SER A 231 33.02 30.32 13.91
C SER A 231 33.43 29.30 14.98
N GLU A 232 32.55 28.35 15.30
CA GLU A 232 32.84 27.24 16.20
C GLU A 232 33.61 26.16 15.43
N LYS A 233 34.85 25.87 15.84
CA LYS A 233 35.62 24.77 15.25
C LYS A 233 34.96 23.45 15.61
N LEU A 234 34.40 22.78 14.60
CA LEU A 234 33.84 21.45 14.77
C LEU A 234 34.89 20.50 15.35
N ASN A 235 34.55 19.84 16.45
CA ASN A 235 35.42 18.87 17.09
C ASN A 235 35.41 17.56 16.30
N GLN A 236 36.58 17.10 15.86
CA GLN A 236 36.72 15.87 15.09
C GLN A 236 36.10 14.65 15.80
N ALA A 237 36.21 14.59 17.14
CA ALA A 237 35.62 13.51 17.93
C ALA A 237 34.07 13.51 17.90
N GLU A 238 33.45 14.70 17.79
CA GLU A 238 32.00 14.84 17.69
C GLU A 238 31.51 14.45 16.29
N ILE A 239 32.27 14.79 15.24
CA ILE A 239 31.98 14.37 13.86
C ILE A 239 32.03 12.85 13.75
N GLU A 240 33.06 12.22 14.32
CA GLU A 240 33.21 10.76 14.32
C GLU A 240 32.07 10.09 15.10
N SER A 241 31.75 10.58 16.29
CA SER A 241 30.63 10.07 17.08
C SER A 241 29.29 10.20 16.35
N TYR A 242 29.05 11.35 15.70
CA TYR A 242 27.84 11.58 14.91
C TYR A 242 27.77 10.65 13.69
N PHE A 243 28.88 10.45 12.99
CA PHE A 243 28.97 9.53 11.86
C PHE A 243 28.66 8.09 12.29
N ASP A 244 29.23 7.62 13.41
CA ASP A 244 29.00 6.28 13.93
C ASP A 244 27.53 6.05 14.33
N LEU A 245 26.91 7.05 14.97
CA LEU A 245 25.49 7.01 15.34
C LEU A 245 24.55 6.99 14.12
N ASN A 246 24.98 7.57 13.00
CA ASN A 246 24.15 7.74 11.79
C ASN A 246 24.65 6.91 10.60
N LYS A 247 25.48 5.90 10.84
CA LYS A 247 26.19 5.13 9.80
C LYS A 247 25.28 4.56 8.72
N GLU A 248 24.07 4.15 9.08
CA GLU A 248 23.09 3.62 8.11
C GLU A 248 22.56 4.70 7.15
N ASN A 249 22.49 5.97 7.55
CA ASN A 249 22.05 7.08 6.70
C ASN A 249 23.11 7.48 5.65
N TYR A 250 24.38 7.23 5.95
CA TYR A 250 25.51 7.48 5.05
C TYR A 250 25.94 6.25 4.25
N ARG A 251 25.18 5.15 4.37
CA ARG A 251 25.47 3.90 3.67
C ARG A 251 25.24 4.07 2.18
N VAL A 252 26.33 4.12 1.42
CA VAL A 252 26.26 4.03 -0.04
C VAL A 252 25.74 2.64 -0.46
N PRO A 253 24.94 2.55 -1.53
CA PRO A 253 24.53 1.26 -2.08
C PRO A 253 25.75 0.39 -2.38
N GLU A 254 25.64 -0.89 -2.07
CA GLU A 254 26.69 -1.87 -2.39
C GLU A 254 26.81 -1.99 -3.93
N PHE A 255 27.98 -1.64 -4.45
CA PHE A 255 28.35 -1.87 -5.85
C PHE A 255 29.05 -3.21 -5.97
N ARG A 256 28.62 -4.04 -6.93
CA ARG A 256 29.31 -5.29 -7.28
C ARG A 256 29.82 -5.21 -8.71
N SER A 257 31.10 -5.51 -8.88
CA SER A 257 31.69 -5.72 -10.20
C SER A 257 31.43 -7.15 -10.62
N VAL A 258 30.78 -7.34 -11.77
CA VAL A 258 30.55 -8.67 -12.36
C VAL A 258 31.21 -8.72 -13.73
N ASN A 259 31.92 -9.81 -14.01
CA ASN A 259 32.41 -10.12 -15.35
C ASN A 259 31.32 -10.90 -16.07
N LEU A 260 30.81 -10.35 -17.18
CA LEU A 260 29.84 -11.03 -18.02
C LEU A 260 30.57 -11.69 -19.20
N TRP A 261 30.39 -13.00 -19.30
CA TRP A 261 30.95 -13.84 -20.35
C TRP A 261 29.86 -14.28 -21.32
N SER A 262 30.06 -13.94 -22.60
CA SER A 262 29.13 -14.32 -23.67
C SER A 262 29.78 -15.31 -24.63
N PHE A 263 29.13 -16.45 -24.84
CA PHE A 263 29.63 -17.57 -25.63
C PHE A 263 28.85 -17.72 -26.94
N ASN A 264 29.56 -17.82 -28.07
CA ASN A 264 28.95 -18.08 -29.38
C ASN A 264 28.70 -19.59 -29.55
N PRO A 265 27.48 -20.03 -29.92
CA PRO A 265 27.19 -21.42 -30.28
C PRO A 265 28.16 -22.06 -31.28
N ASP A 266 28.72 -21.28 -32.22
CA ASP A 266 29.68 -21.78 -33.22
C ASP A 266 30.97 -22.36 -32.58
N SER A 267 31.31 -21.94 -31.35
CA SER A 267 32.46 -22.46 -30.60
C SER A 267 32.30 -23.89 -30.07
N TYR A 268 31.08 -24.44 -30.12
CA TYR A 268 30.78 -25.78 -29.61
C TYR A 268 30.90 -26.89 -30.66
N GLN A 269 31.20 -26.58 -31.94
CA GLN A 269 31.37 -27.55 -33.03
C GLN A 269 30.23 -28.61 -33.05
N ILE A 270 28.99 -28.16 -32.85
CA ILE A 270 27.82 -29.03 -32.75
C ILE A 270 27.52 -29.65 -34.11
N SER A 271 27.67 -30.97 -34.21
CA SER A 271 27.24 -31.73 -35.38
C SER A 271 25.79 -32.15 -35.24
N ILE A 272 24.98 -31.87 -36.26
CA ILE A 272 23.62 -32.38 -36.40
C ILE A 272 23.66 -33.46 -37.47
N SER A 273 23.19 -34.66 -37.12
CA SER A 273 23.03 -35.74 -38.10
C SER A 273 21.72 -35.57 -38.87
N GLU A 274 21.63 -36.11 -40.08
CA GLU A 274 20.37 -36.11 -40.82
C GLU A 274 19.26 -36.89 -40.08
N GLN A 275 19.63 -37.88 -39.27
CA GLN A 275 18.69 -38.62 -38.43
C GLN A 275 18.08 -37.72 -37.35
N ASP A 276 18.88 -36.87 -36.69
CA ASP A 276 18.38 -35.92 -35.69
C ASP A 276 17.32 -34.97 -36.29
N ILE A 277 17.52 -34.55 -37.54
CA ILE A 277 16.60 -33.66 -38.27
C ILE A 277 15.29 -34.39 -38.56
N LYS A 278 15.36 -35.65 -39.01
CA LYS A 278 14.18 -36.49 -39.27
C LYS A 278 13.37 -36.76 -37.99
N ASP A 279 14.04 -37.21 -36.94
CA ASP A 279 13.40 -37.51 -35.66
C ASP A 279 12.73 -36.27 -35.06
N PHE A 280 13.36 -35.09 -35.18
CA PHE A 280 12.78 -33.84 -34.72
C PHE A 280 11.56 -33.42 -35.55
N ALA A 281 11.62 -33.57 -36.88
CA ALA A 281 10.52 -33.22 -37.76
C ALA A 281 9.29 -34.11 -37.52
N GLU A 282 9.49 -35.43 -37.41
CA GLU A 282 8.43 -36.40 -37.12
C GLU A 282 7.80 -36.14 -35.74
N LYS A 283 8.62 -35.85 -34.72
CA LYS A 283 8.14 -35.59 -33.36
C LYS A 283 7.32 -34.30 -33.25
N ASN A 284 7.60 -33.29 -34.08
CA ASN A 284 6.99 -31.96 -33.99
C ASN A 284 6.02 -31.64 -35.15
N ASP A 285 5.67 -32.65 -35.97
CA ASP A 285 4.77 -32.51 -37.12
C ASP A 285 5.20 -31.39 -38.09
N ARG A 286 6.49 -31.38 -38.45
CA ARG A 286 7.11 -30.37 -39.33
C ARG A 286 7.44 -30.95 -40.70
N ASP A 287 7.30 -30.13 -41.75
CA ASP A 287 7.68 -30.51 -43.11
C ASP A 287 9.21 -30.45 -43.29
N LEU A 288 9.81 -31.62 -43.54
CA LEU A 288 11.26 -31.77 -43.70
C LEU A 288 11.84 -31.01 -44.90
N GLU A 289 11.12 -30.91 -46.02
CA GLU A 289 11.65 -30.28 -47.23
C GLU A 289 11.63 -28.76 -47.10
N LYS A 290 10.60 -28.23 -46.45
CA LYS A 290 10.39 -26.79 -46.28
C LYS A 290 11.15 -26.21 -45.10
N ASP A 291 11.24 -26.95 -43.99
CA ASP A 291 11.72 -26.41 -42.71
C ASP A 291 13.12 -26.90 -42.31
N LYS A 292 13.84 -27.65 -43.17
CA LYS A 292 15.14 -28.27 -42.85
C LYS A 292 16.12 -27.30 -42.17
N SER A 293 16.26 -26.08 -42.71
CA SER A 293 17.20 -25.08 -42.19
C SER A 293 16.81 -24.53 -40.81
N ASP A 294 15.52 -24.35 -40.56
CA ASP A 294 15.00 -23.88 -39.27
C ASP A 294 15.07 -24.98 -38.20
N ILE A 295 14.76 -26.22 -38.58
CA ILE A 295 14.91 -27.40 -37.72
C ILE A 295 16.38 -27.58 -37.33
N GLU A 296 17.29 -27.47 -38.29
CA GLU A 296 18.74 -27.57 -38.02
C GLU A 296 19.21 -26.44 -37.08
N ARG A 297 18.74 -25.21 -37.29
CA ARG A 297 19.05 -24.09 -36.41
C ARG A 297 18.53 -24.32 -34.99
N GLN A 298 17.30 -24.81 -34.84
CA GLN A 298 16.69 -25.07 -33.54
C GLN A 298 17.43 -26.21 -32.80
N LEU A 299 17.71 -27.31 -33.48
CA LEU A 299 18.50 -28.42 -32.93
C LEU A 299 19.90 -27.97 -32.49
N ARG A 300 20.55 -27.08 -33.24
CA ARG A 300 21.87 -26.51 -32.88
C ARG A 300 21.75 -25.72 -31.58
N LEU A 301 20.69 -24.94 -31.41
CA LEU A 301 20.44 -24.16 -30.19
C LEU A 301 20.11 -25.04 -28.99
N GLU A 302 19.29 -26.08 -29.17
CA GLU A 302 18.91 -27.00 -28.09
C GLU A 302 20.10 -27.83 -27.60
N LYS A 303 20.90 -28.36 -28.54
CA LYS A 303 22.15 -29.06 -28.21
C LYS A 303 23.15 -28.10 -27.55
N PHE A 304 23.29 -26.88 -28.06
CA PHE A 304 24.14 -25.85 -27.44
C PHE A 304 23.71 -25.54 -26.01
N GLU A 305 22.42 -25.30 -25.77
CA GLU A 305 21.92 -24.98 -24.44
C GLU A 305 22.19 -26.11 -23.45
N THR A 306 22.05 -27.36 -23.90
CA THR A 306 22.32 -28.55 -23.09
C THR A 306 23.80 -28.68 -22.77
N ASP A 307 24.66 -28.63 -23.78
CA ASP A 307 26.12 -28.77 -23.62
C ASP A 307 26.70 -27.61 -22.81
N PHE A 308 26.24 -26.38 -23.08
CA PHE A 308 26.65 -25.20 -22.35
C PHE A 308 26.23 -25.29 -20.88
N LYS A 309 25.01 -25.71 -20.55
CA LYS A 309 24.58 -25.86 -19.15
C LYS A 309 25.42 -26.89 -18.41
N ASN A 310 25.73 -28.01 -19.07
CA ASN A 310 26.54 -29.08 -18.49
C ASN A 310 27.98 -28.60 -18.24
N ASP A 311 28.59 -27.96 -19.23
CA ASP A 311 29.92 -27.37 -19.11
C ASP A 311 29.97 -26.26 -18.07
N ALA A 312 28.99 -25.34 -18.08
CA ALA A 312 28.92 -24.25 -17.11
C ALA A 312 28.80 -24.79 -15.68
N LYS A 313 27.96 -25.80 -15.44
CA LYS A 313 27.84 -26.44 -14.13
C LYS A 313 29.14 -27.11 -13.70
N ARG A 314 29.81 -27.83 -14.62
CA ARG A 314 31.10 -28.48 -14.38
C ARG A 314 32.18 -27.45 -14.04
N VAL A 315 32.32 -26.42 -14.87
CA VAL A 315 33.31 -25.34 -14.71
C VAL A 315 33.06 -24.59 -13.41
N LEU A 316 31.81 -24.21 -13.09
CA LEU A 316 31.48 -23.52 -11.84
C LEU A 316 31.79 -24.34 -10.60
N ASN A 317 31.56 -25.66 -10.64
CA ASN A 317 31.88 -26.54 -9.52
C ASN A 317 33.40 -26.69 -9.35
N GLN A 318 34.13 -26.87 -10.45
CA GLN A 318 35.59 -27.06 -10.43
C GLN A 318 36.36 -25.76 -10.18
N SER A 319 35.82 -24.62 -10.61
CA SER A 319 36.46 -23.30 -10.45
C SER A 319 36.41 -22.78 -9.03
N ARG A 320 35.61 -23.39 -8.15
CA ARG A 320 35.62 -23.11 -6.71
C ARG A 320 36.99 -23.43 -6.09
N ASP A 321 37.59 -24.52 -6.55
CA ASP A 321 38.86 -25.03 -6.01
C ASP A 321 40.05 -24.63 -6.91
N ASN A 322 39.82 -24.36 -8.20
CA ASN A 322 40.86 -23.93 -9.13
C ASN A 322 40.34 -22.94 -10.20
N VAL A 323 40.62 -21.65 -9.99
CA VAL A 323 40.20 -20.55 -10.88
C VAL A 323 40.73 -20.68 -12.30
N ALA A 324 41.89 -21.32 -12.52
CA ALA A 324 42.48 -21.48 -13.85
C ALA A 324 41.60 -22.32 -14.81
N ILE A 325 40.70 -23.15 -14.28
CA ILE A 325 39.75 -23.93 -15.07
C ILE A 325 38.76 -23.02 -15.80
N LEU A 326 38.29 -21.97 -15.12
CA LEU A 326 37.39 -20.98 -15.73
C LEU A 326 38.14 -20.19 -16.81
N ASP A 327 39.36 -19.74 -16.53
CA ASP A 327 40.16 -18.98 -17.50
C ASP A 327 40.48 -19.79 -18.76
N ASN A 328 40.77 -21.07 -18.61
CA ASN A 328 41.02 -21.97 -19.75
C ASN A 328 39.74 -22.25 -20.53
N PHE A 329 38.61 -22.46 -19.87
CA PHE A 329 37.31 -22.61 -20.52
C PHE A 329 36.93 -21.37 -21.33
N VAL A 330 37.11 -20.19 -20.73
CA VAL A 330 36.95 -18.88 -21.36
C VAL A 330 37.82 -18.73 -22.61
N LYS A 331 39.11 -19.06 -22.53
CA LYS A 331 40.06 -18.93 -23.65
C LYS A 331 39.74 -19.89 -24.79
N THR A 332 39.36 -21.12 -24.47
CA THR A 332 39.09 -22.17 -25.47
C THR A 332 37.79 -21.91 -26.23
N LYS A 333 36.77 -21.34 -25.59
CA LYS A 333 35.45 -21.09 -26.20
C LYS A 333 35.32 -19.73 -26.92
N LYS A 334 36.43 -18.99 -27.12
CA LYS A 334 36.51 -17.74 -27.93
C LYS A 334 35.38 -16.73 -27.66
N GLN A 335 35.32 -16.24 -26.43
CA GLN A 335 34.24 -15.35 -25.94
C GLN A 335 34.53 -13.85 -26.10
N SER A 336 33.49 -13.03 -25.89
CA SER A 336 33.61 -11.60 -25.56
C SER A 336 33.38 -11.38 -24.05
N ASN A 337 34.18 -10.50 -23.44
CA ASN A 337 34.10 -10.17 -22.01
C ASN A 337 33.69 -8.71 -21.84
N GLN A 338 32.64 -8.46 -21.07
CA GLN A 338 32.22 -7.11 -20.68
C GLN A 338 32.20 -7.00 -19.16
N LYS A 339 32.87 -5.97 -18.64
CA LYS A 339 32.86 -5.63 -17.22
C LYS A 339 31.63 -4.77 -16.93
N LEU A 340 30.73 -5.26 -16.09
CA LEU A 340 29.52 -4.54 -15.69
C LEU A 340 29.60 -4.17 -14.21
N ILE A 341 29.18 -2.94 -13.90
CA ILE A 341 29.02 -2.45 -12.54
C ILE A 341 27.52 -2.48 -12.23
N LEU A 342 27.11 -3.36 -11.31
CA LEU A 342 25.71 -3.50 -10.92
C LEU A 342 25.47 -2.89 -9.54
N SER A 343 24.38 -2.10 -9.42
CA SER A 343 23.90 -1.56 -8.15
C SER A 343 22.79 -2.45 -7.59
N LYS A 344 22.87 -2.76 -6.29
CA LYS A 344 21.92 -3.62 -5.56
C LYS A 344 20.47 -3.11 -5.55
N LYS A 345 20.22 -1.85 -5.93
CA LYS A 345 18.87 -1.26 -6.00
C LYS A 345 18.08 -1.57 -7.29
N MET A 346 18.64 -2.31 -8.25
CA MET A 346 17.85 -2.74 -9.40
C MET A 346 16.85 -3.84 -8.99
N PRO A 347 15.55 -3.66 -9.25
CA PRO A 347 14.56 -4.70 -9.02
C PRO A 347 14.96 -5.99 -9.78
N VAL A 348 14.69 -7.15 -9.19
CA VAL A 348 14.99 -8.48 -9.78
C VAL A 348 14.42 -8.64 -11.20
N TRP A 349 13.32 -7.95 -11.52
CA TRP A 349 12.73 -7.94 -12.86
C TRP A 349 13.51 -7.07 -13.87
N ALA A 350 14.15 -5.98 -13.42
CA ALA A 350 14.99 -5.13 -14.26
C ALA A 350 16.32 -5.82 -14.60
N GLN A 351 16.85 -6.61 -13.66
CA GLN A 351 17.99 -7.50 -13.93
C GLN A 351 17.64 -8.53 -15.00
N LYS A 352 16.48 -9.20 -14.91
CA LYS A 352 16.03 -10.19 -15.91
C LYS A 352 15.74 -9.59 -17.30
N ARG A 353 15.20 -8.36 -17.40
CA ARG A 353 14.87 -7.73 -18.70
C ARG A 353 16.09 -7.27 -19.49
N TYR A 354 17.16 -6.82 -18.82
CA TYR A 354 18.41 -6.45 -19.51
C TYR A 354 19.05 -7.65 -20.22
N PHE A 355 18.88 -8.88 -19.71
CA PHE A 355 19.35 -10.11 -20.34
C PHE A 355 18.58 -10.51 -21.61
N LEU A 356 17.41 -9.93 -21.88
CA LEU A 356 16.56 -10.28 -23.04
C LEU A 356 16.63 -9.26 -24.18
N TRP A 357 17.25 -8.09 -23.97
CA TRP A 357 17.25 -6.98 -24.94
C TRP A 357 18.58 -6.80 -25.73
N GLN A 358 19.51 -7.75 -25.65
CA GLN A 358 20.67 -7.84 -26.53
C GLN A 358 20.64 -9.07 -27.43
N LYS A 359 19.47 -9.42 -27.96
CA LYS A 359 19.35 -10.33 -29.11
C LYS A 359 19.04 -9.54 -30.37
#